data_AF-A0A800EA14-F1
#
_entry.id   AF-A0A800EA14-F1
#
_cell.length_a   1.000
_cell.length_b   1.000
_cell.length_c   1.000
_cell.angle_alpha   90.00
_cell.angle_beta   90.00
_cell.angle_gamma   90.00
#
_symmetry.space_group_name_H-M   'P 1'
#
loop_
_entity.id
_entity.type
_entity.pdbx_description
1 polymer ?
#
loop_
_entity_poly.entity_id
_entity_poly.type
_entity_poly.pdbx_seq_one_letter_code
_entity_poly.pdbx_strand_id
1 'polypeptide(L)'
;MKKILLILFVFFVFHAQSQVNYCDSVSISISGSTPTTVTYTTLANPYMNTFLYSFDINWNVTNFNTGAFITSDTAYNPTFTLNNLDTVLVCATAIITGQGMTFTCMLCDTILYNGGWMMMSMGQTPPNECDSVIVSFNQIDTTTTPDLIYFDVQVFGYGPSVGYPGFVLLNSVGDTIAYENFNTALNVFTLMANTTETRSLEVVQNFSLPFSGVLHLMDSWFAGNPVTACIYPFNISIGTTDINEIINIRTLLKVTDVLGRETIGKKHELLFYIYDDG
;
A
#
# COMPACT_ATOMS: atom_id res chain seq x y z
N MET A 1 -29.26 -29.25 24.70
CA MET A 1 -29.45 -28.05 23.86
C MET A 1 -28.20 -27.16 23.71
N LYS A 2 -27.11 -27.34 24.48
CA LYS A 2 -25.86 -26.54 24.31
C LYS A 2 -24.91 -27.04 23.21
N LYS A 3 -24.95 -28.33 22.83
CA LYS A 3 -24.02 -28.90 21.84
C LYS A 3 -24.44 -28.72 20.37
N ILE A 4 -25.73 -28.45 20.12
CA ILE A 4 -26.26 -28.25 18.76
C ILE A 4 -26.03 -26.79 18.29
N LEU A 5 -25.97 -25.83 19.22
CA LEU A 5 -25.76 -24.42 18.88
C LEU A 5 -24.32 -24.14 18.40
N LEU A 6 -23.34 -24.94 18.85
CA LEU A 6 -21.94 -24.78 18.43
C LEU A 6 -21.71 -25.24 16.98
N ILE A 7 -22.46 -26.24 16.52
CA ILE A 7 -22.35 -26.75 15.14
C ILE A 7 -22.98 -25.77 14.14
N LEU A 8 -24.01 -25.03 14.54
CA LEU A 8 -24.64 -24.02 13.67
C LEU A 8 -23.74 -22.79 13.45
N PHE A 9 -22.88 -22.44 14.41
CA PHE A 9 -21.94 -21.33 14.28
C PHE A 9 -20.72 -21.65 13.41
N VAL A 10 -20.33 -22.93 13.32
CA VAL A 10 -19.20 -23.37 12.47
C VAL A 10 -19.55 -23.30 10.98
N PHE A 11 -20.83 -23.41 10.61
CA PHE A 11 -21.26 -23.31 9.20
C PHE A 11 -21.49 -21.88 8.68
N PHE A 12 -21.59 -20.87 9.56
CA PHE A 12 -21.83 -19.49 9.14
C PHE A 12 -20.55 -18.64 8.94
N VAL A 13 -19.37 -19.20 9.19
CA VAL A 13 -18.08 -18.48 9.03
C VAL A 13 -17.46 -18.68 7.63
N PHE A 14 -18.04 -19.53 6.78
CA PHE A 14 -17.46 -19.86 5.47
C PHE A 14 -18.20 -19.25 4.28
N HIS A 15 -18.33 -17.91 4.21
CA HIS A 15 -18.55 -17.21 2.93
C HIS A 15 -17.95 -15.80 2.98
N ALA A 16 -16.67 -15.68 3.31
CA ALA A 16 -15.88 -14.60 2.73
C ALA A 16 -15.41 -15.10 1.37
N GLN A 17 -16.22 -14.92 0.32
CA GLN A 17 -15.66 -15.03 -1.02
C GLN A 17 -14.74 -13.83 -1.19
N SER A 18 -13.43 -14.07 -1.05
CA SER A 18 -12.41 -13.19 -1.61
C SER A 18 -12.81 -12.91 -3.06
N GLN A 19 -13.10 -11.65 -3.37
CA GLN A 19 -13.32 -11.25 -4.76
C GLN A 19 -11.98 -11.38 -5.47
N VAL A 20 -11.89 -12.34 -6.39
CA VAL A 20 -10.72 -12.51 -7.27
C VAL A 20 -10.61 -11.26 -8.13
N ASN A 21 -9.54 -10.48 -7.96
CA ASN A 21 -9.20 -9.41 -8.89
C ASN A 21 -8.54 -10.04 -10.13
N TYR A 22 -9.31 -10.13 -11.22
CA TYR A 22 -8.84 -10.75 -12.46
C TYR A 22 -7.77 -9.93 -13.19
N CYS A 23 -7.59 -8.65 -12.84
CA CYS A 23 -6.59 -7.79 -13.47
C CYS A 23 -5.16 -8.14 -13.02
N ASP A 24 -5.00 -8.68 -11.80
CA ASP A 24 -3.71 -9.13 -11.27
C ASP A 24 -3.21 -10.39 -12.01
N SER A 25 -4.10 -11.05 -12.76
CA SER A 25 -3.79 -12.21 -13.59
C SER A 25 -3.39 -11.87 -15.02
N VAL A 26 -3.28 -10.58 -15.38
CA VAL A 26 -2.93 -10.12 -16.72
C VAL A 26 -1.69 -9.23 -16.66
N SER A 27 -0.66 -9.59 -17.41
CA SER A 27 0.57 -8.79 -17.54
C SER A 27 1.02 -8.69 -19.00
N ILE A 28 1.81 -7.66 -19.29
CA ILE A 28 2.42 -7.42 -20.60
C ILE A 28 3.94 -7.45 -20.48
N SER A 29 4.62 -7.98 -21.49
CA SER A 29 6.09 -7.96 -21.57
C SER A 29 6.57 -7.95 -23.02
N ILE A 30 7.82 -7.54 -23.24
CA ILE A 30 8.45 -7.59 -24.56
C ILE A 30 8.95 -9.02 -24.81
N SER A 31 8.47 -9.66 -25.88
CA SER A 31 8.90 -11.01 -26.27
C SER A 31 9.94 -11.02 -27.38
N GLY A 32 10.10 -9.92 -28.11
CA GLY A 32 11.12 -9.74 -29.12
C GLY A 32 11.20 -8.29 -29.60
N SER A 33 12.37 -7.84 -30.04
CA SER A 33 12.51 -6.50 -30.61
C SER A 33 13.63 -6.40 -31.63
N THR A 34 13.47 -5.46 -32.56
CA THR A 34 14.51 -4.94 -33.45
C THR A 34 14.63 -3.43 -33.22
N PRO A 35 15.61 -2.72 -33.80
CA PRO A 35 15.68 -1.28 -33.63
C PRO A 35 14.38 -0.53 -33.98
N THR A 36 13.62 -1.01 -34.96
CA THR A 36 12.40 -0.34 -35.44
C THR A 36 11.11 -1.06 -35.09
N THR A 37 11.17 -2.22 -34.41
CA THR A 37 9.97 -3.00 -34.07
C THR A 37 10.02 -3.57 -32.68
N VAL A 38 8.87 -3.63 -32.01
CA VAL A 38 8.72 -4.25 -30.68
C VAL A 38 7.53 -5.18 -30.71
N THR A 39 7.77 -6.45 -30.37
CA THR A 39 6.75 -7.47 -30.21
C THR A 39 6.45 -7.65 -28.74
N TYR A 40 5.16 -7.59 -28.40
CA TYR A 40 4.66 -7.78 -27.05
C TYR A 40 4.06 -9.17 -26.90
N THR A 41 4.14 -9.71 -25.68
CA THR A 41 3.34 -10.84 -25.25
C THR A 41 2.46 -10.45 -24.09
N THR A 42 1.22 -10.92 -24.13
CA THR A 42 0.33 -10.89 -22.97
C THR A 42 0.41 -12.22 -22.25
N LEU A 43 0.56 -12.15 -20.93
CA LEU A 43 0.51 -13.30 -20.04
C LEU A 43 -0.78 -13.15 -19.23
N ALA A 44 -1.80 -13.91 -19.64
CA ALA A 44 -3.04 -14.06 -18.87
C ALA A 44 -3.11 -15.47 -18.29
N ASN A 45 -3.70 -15.61 -17.11
CA ASN A 45 -3.95 -16.92 -16.50
C ASN A 45 -4.78 -17.82 -17.46
N PRO A 46 -4.36 -19.07 -17.74
CA PRO A 46 -5.04 -19.97 -18.68
C PRO A 46 -6.50 -20.29 -18.30
N TYR A 47 -6.94 -20.09 -17.06
CA TYR A 47 -8.35 -20.26 -16.70
C TYR A 47 -9.29 -19.21 -17.36
N MET A 48 -8.72 -18.12 -17.89
CA MET A 48 -9.43 -17.00 -18.51
C MET A 48 -9.79 -17.23 -19.99
N ASN A 49 -9.34 -18.34 -20.59
CA ASN A 49 -9.69 -18.75 -21.95
C ASN A 49 -10.64 -19.96 -22.00
N THR A 50 -11.30 -20.26 -20.88
CA THR A 50 -12.26 -21.36 -20.78
C THR A 50 -13.61 -20.96 -21.38
N PHE A 51 -14.47 -21.94 -21.71
CA PHE A 51 -15.81 -21.76 -22.29
C PHE A 51 -16.75 -20.80 -21.51
N LEU A 52 -16.36 -20.32 -20.33
CA LEU A 52 -17.14 -19.47 -19.43
C LEU A 52 -16.72 -17.99 -19.45
N TYR A 53 -15.58 -17.64 -20.06
CA TYR A 53 -15.02 -16.30 -20.10
C TYR A 53 -14.47 -15.94 -21.51
N SER A 54 -14.68 -14.70 -21.95
CA SER A 54 -14.04 -14.11 -23.12
C SER A 54 -12.95 -13.13 -22.69
N PHE A 55 -11.89 -13.07 -23.48
CA PHE A 55 -10.76 -12.16 -23.27
C PHE A 55 -10.51 -11.38 -24.56
N ASP A 56 -10.77 -10.08 -24.51
CA ASP A 56 -10.45 -9.13 -25.57
C ASP A 56 -9.35 -8.19 -25.08
N ILE A 57 -8.46 -7.76 -25.97
CA ILE A 57 -7.40 -6.82 -25.63
C ILE A 57 -7.29 -5.74 -26.69
N ASN A 58 -7.07 -4.51 -26.25
CA ASN A 58 -6.84 -3.37 -27.11
C ASN A 58 -5.59 -2.62 -26.67
N TRP A 59 -4.64 -2.49 -27.57
CA TRP A 59 -3.38 -1.80 -27.36
C TRP A 59 -3.44 -0.40 -27.94
N ASN A 60 -2.80 0.53 -27.26
CA ASN A 60 -2.66 1.91 -27.67
C ASN A 60 -1.23 2.38 -27.36
N VAL A 61 -0.57 2.98 -28.34
CA VAL A 61 0.79 3.49 -28.22
C VAL A 61 0.77 4.99 -28.47
N THR A 62 1.33 5.75 -27.53
CA THR A 62 1.43 7.21 -27.62
C THR A 62 2.86 7.67 -27.37
N ASN A 63 3.21 8.84 -27.91
CA ASN A 63 4.49 9.46 -27.58
C ASN A 63 4.45 9.95 -26.13
N PHE A 64 5.44 9.56 -25.33
CA PHE A 64 5.44 9.88 -23.89
C PHE A 64 5.47 11.39 -23.61
N ASN A 65 6.22 12.15 -24.43
CA ASN A 65 6.44 13.58 -24.20
C ASN A 65 5.28 14.45 -24.68
N THR A 66 4.61 14.06 -25.77
CA THR A 66 3.55 14.87 -26.39
C THR A 66 2.15 14.33 -26.18
N GLY A 67 2.02 13.08 -25.70
CA GLY A 67 0.75 12.35 -25.64
C GLY A 67 0.15 12.03 -27.01
N ALA A 68 0.88 12.29 -28.10
CA ALA A 68 0.39 12.09 -29.46
C ALA A 68 0.16 10.59 -29.74
N PHE A 69 -0.98 10.26 -30.32
CA PHE A 69 -1.28 8.89 -30.78
C PHE A 69 -0.28 8.45 -31.86
N ILE A 70 0.27 7.25 -31.71
CA ILE A 70 1.18 6.64 -32.67
C ILE A 70 0.46 5.51 -33.40
N THR A 71 -0.04 4.52 -32.66
CA THR A 71 -0.66 3.31 -33.24
C THR A 71 -1.49 2.54 -32.20
N SER A 72 -2.30 1.59 -32.67
CA SER A 72 -3.13 0.70 -31.86
C SER A 72 -3.29 -0.66 -32.54
N ASP A 73 -3.53 -1.71 -31.76
CA ASP A 73 -3.77 -3.07 -32.27
C ASP A 73 -4.70 -3.81 -31.30
N THR A 74 -5.42 -4.82 -31.77
CA THR A 74 -6.27 -5.71 -30.96
C THR A 74 -5.79 -7.15 -30.93
N ALA A 75 -4.66 -7.45 -31.57
CA ALA A 75 -4.02 -8.74 -31.50
C ALA A 75 -3.55 -9.07 -30.06
N TYR A 76 -3.61 -10.35 -29.70
CA TYR A 76 -3.16 -10.85 -28.39
C TYR A 76 -1.66 -10.57 -28.14
N ASN A 77 -0.85 -10.73 -29.18
CA ASN A 77 0.60 -10.49 -29.18
C ASN A 77 0.97 -9.58 -30.37
N PRO A 78 0.79 -8.25 -30.24
CA PRO A 78 1.00 -7.33 -31.35
C PRO A 78 2.49 -7.08 -31.59
N THR A 79 2.81 -6.60 -32.79
CA THR A 79 4.13 -6.06 -33.12
C THR A 79 3.98 -4.63 -33.64
N PHE A 80 4.53 -3.67 -32.90
CA PHE A 80 4.48 -2.26 -33.28
C PHE A 80 5.77 -1.86 -34.01
N THR A 81 5.64 -0.98 -34.99
CA THR A 81 6.78 -0.30 -35.63
C THR A 81 6.97 1.04 -34.93
N LEU A 82 8.13 1.24 -34.30
CA LEU A 82 8.43 2.39 -33.46
C LEU A 82 9.75 3.04 -33.90
N ASN A 83 9.86 4.35 -33.71
CA ASN A 83 11.11 5.07 -33.96
C ASN A 83 12.04 4.91 -32.75
N ASN A 84 13.29 4.51 -32.99
CA ASN A 84 14.29 4.28 -31.95
C ASN A 84 14.82 5.56 -31.27
N LEU A 85 14.33 6.74 -31.68
CA LEU A 85 14.55 8.01 -31.00
C LEU A 85 13.40 8.40 -30.07
N ASP A 86 12.27 7.70 -30.13
CA ASP A 86 11.08 8.04 -29.35
C ASP A 86 11.05 7.27 -28.02
N THR A 87 10.72 7.99 -26.95
CA THR A 87 10.18 7.39 -25.72
C THR A 87 8.67 7.28 -25.89
N VAL A 88 8.11 6.08 -25.77
CA VAL A 88 6.69 5.84 -26.01
C VAL A 88 6.01 5.19 -24.81
N LEU A 89 4.75 5.55 -24.58
CA LEU A 89 3.87 4.95 -23.60
C LEU A 89 2.99 3.92 -24.33
N VAL A 90 3.02 2.68 -23.88
CA VAL A 90 2.23 1.58 -24.42
C VAL A 90 1.22 1.15 -23.38
N CYS A 91 -0.07 1.21 -23.72
CA CYS A 91 -1.17 0.82 -22.87
C CYS A 91 -1.94 -0.34 -23.50
N ALA A 92 -2.21 -1.38 -22.74
CA ALA A 92 -3.10 -2.49 -23.09
C ALA A 92 -4.33 -2.46 -22.19
N THR A 93 -5.51 -2.39 -22.80
CA THR A 93 -6.79 -2.52 -22.12
C THR A 93 -7.33 -3.92 -22.36
N ALA A 94 -7.31 -4.79 -21.35
CA ALA A 94 -7.91 -6.10 -21.38
C ALA A 94 -9.36 -6.03 -20.88
N ILE A 95 -10.29 -6.60 -21.65
CA ILE A 95 -11.71 -6.70 -21.32
C ILE A 95 -12.03 -8.18 -21.16
N ILE A 96 -12.51 -8.53 -19.98
CA ILE A 96 -12.77 -9.90 -19.57
C ILE A 96 -14.25 -10.01 -19.27
N THR A 97 -14.99 -10.82 -20.04
CA THR A 97 -16.43 -10.99 -19.84
C THR A 97 -16.78 -12.44 -19.56
N GLY A 98 -17.47 -12.72 -18.46
CA GLY A 98 -17.92 -14.07 -18.15
C GLY A 98 -18.82 -14.14 -16.93
N GLN A 99 -19.68 -15.15 -16.88
CA GLN A 99 -20.65 -15.37 -15.79
C GLN A 99 -21.53 -14.14 -15.46
N GLY A 100 -21.83 -13.31 -16.45
CA GLY A 100 -22.65 -12.09 -16.29
C GLY A 100 -21.91 -10.87 -15.72
N MET A 101 -20.58 -10.95 -15.58
CA MET A 101 -19.72 -9.87 -15.11
C MET A 101 -18.72 -9.46 -16.21
N THR A 102 -18.34 -8.18 -16.23
CA THR A 102 -17.29 -7.64 -17.11
C THR A 102 -16.24 -6.93 -16.27
N PHE A 103 -14.98 -7.29 -16.47
CA PHE A 103 -13.82 -6.65 -15.87
C PHE A 103 -13.00 -5.96 -16.96
N THR A 104 -12.54 -4.73 -16.67
CA THR A 104 -11.70 -3.96 -17.58
C THR A 104 -10.40 -3.62 -16.87
N CYS A 105 -9.29 -4.09 -17.40
CA CYS A 105 -7.96 -3.93 -16.84
C CYS A 105 -7.12 -3.07 -17.78
N MET A 106 -6.50 -2.00 -17.26
CA MET A 106 -5.63 -1.14 -18.03
C MET A 106 -4.19 -1.30 -17.55
N LEU A 107 -3.29 -1.68 -18.45
CA LEU A 107 -1.89 -1.95 -18.19
C LEU A 107 -1.05 -1.02 -19.07
N CYS A 108 -0.36 -0.05 -18.49
CA CYS A 108 0.51 0.85 -19.24
C CYS A 108 1.98 0.61 -18.87
N ASP A 109 2.88 0.89 -19.79
CA ASP A 109 4.31 0.99 -19.50
C ASP A 109 4.98 1.95 -20.47
N THR A 110 6.03 2.61 -20.01
CA THR A 110 6.89 3.45 -20.82
C THR A 110 8.06 2.63 -21.35
N ILE A 111 8.34 2.70 -22.64
CA ILE A 111 9.49 2.03 -23.25
C ILE A 111 10.42 3.06 -23.90
N LEU A 112 11.71 2.76 -23.89
CA LEU A 112 12.71 3.54 -24.60
C LEU A 112 13.73 2.63 -25.30
N TYR A 113 14.43 3.19 -26.28
CA TYR A 113 15.50 2.49 -26.98
C TYR A 113 16.88 2.96 -26.50
N ASN A 114 17.69 2.04 -25.98
CA ASN A 114 19.07 2.30 -25.55
C ASN A 114 20.00 1.15 -25.98
N GLY A 115 20.18 0.97 -27.29
CA GLY A 115 20.88 -0.20 -27.87
C GLY A 115 20.03 -1.48 -27.91
N GLY A 116 18.82 -1.40 -27.36
CA GLY A 116 17.73 -2.36 -27.40
C GLY A 116 16.50 -1.71 -26.79
N TRP A 117 15.30 -2.21 -27.10
CA TRP A 117 14.09 -1.72 -26.45
C TRP A 117 14.02 -2.23 -25.02
N MET A 118 13.88 -1.32 -24.07
CA MET A 118 13.76 -1.61 -22.66
C MET A 118 12.47 -1.00 -22.12
N MET A 119 11.73 -1.81 -21.36
CA MET A 119 10.61 -1.29 -20.58
C MET A 119 11.17 -0.60 -19.35
N MET A 120 10.75 0.64 -19.15
CA MET A 120 11.19 1.48 -18.04
C MET A 120 10.35 1.25 -16.78
N SER A 121 9.29 0.43 -16.87
CA SER A 121 8.34 0.18 -15.79
C SER A 121 7.92 1.49 -15.12
N MET A 122 7.59 2.50 -15.93
CA MET A 122 6.96 3.72 -15.41
C MET A 122 5.47 3.59 -15.64
N GLY A 123 4.79 3.02 -14.66
CA GLY A 123 3.35 3.06 -14.57
C GLY A 123 2.62 1.88 -15.19
N GLN A 124 2.93 0.66 -14.73
CA GLN A 124 1.83 -0.17 -14.28
C GLN A 124 1.11 0.71 -13.24
N THR A 125 -0.03 1.30 -13.59
CA THR A 125 -0.98 1.76 -12.58
C THR A 125 -2.12 0.74 -12.42
N PRO A 126 -1.93 -0.44 -11.81
CA PRO A 126 -2.57 -0.61 -10.51
C PRO A 126 -1.99 0.48 -9.59
N PRO A 127 -2.73 1.15 -8.71
CA PRO A 127 -2.06 1.99 -7.70
C PRO A 127 -0.86 1.19 -7.20
N ASN A 128 0.36 1.75 -7.18
CA ASN A 128 1.48 1.08 -6.54
C ASN A 128 0.91 0.63 -5.21
N GLU A 129 0.68 -0.67 -5.02
CA GLU A 129 -0.26 -1.05 -3.98
C GLU A 129 0.32 -0.73 -2.60
N CYS A 130 1.64 -0.51 -2.57
CA CYS A 130 2.39 0.08 -1.48
C CYS A 130 1.98 1.53 -1.16
N ASP A 131 1.61 2.34 -2.14
CA ASP A 131 1.07 3.70 -1.91
C ASP A 131 -0.34 3.66 -1.30
N SER A 132 -1.01 2.51 -1.36
CA SER A 132 -2.27 2.27 -0.66
C SER A 132 -2.08 1.84 0.80
N VAL A 133 -0.85 1.80 1.30
CA VAL A 133 -0.55 1.51 2.71
C VAL A 133 0.28 2.64 3.31
N ILE A 134 -0.18 3.15 4.45
CA ILE A 134 0.59 4.06 5.29
C ILE A 134 0.95 3.32 6.57
N VAL A 135 2.24 3.34 6.91
CA VAL A 135 2.75 2.80 8.18
C VAL A 135 3.22 3.94 9.07
N SER A 136 2.84 3.90 10.34
CA SER A 136 3.25 4.92 11.31
C SER A 136 3.65 4.28 12.63
N PHE A 137 4.82 4.67 13.13
CA PHE A 137 5.26 4.29 14.48
C PHE A 137 4.24 4.74 15.52
N ASN A 138 3.96 3.88 16.50
CA ASN A 138 3.04 4.15 17.60
C ASN A 138 3.80 4.22 18.94
N GLN A 139 4.36 3.10 19.41
CA GLN A 139 5.10 3.03 20.68
C GLN A 139 6.10 1.88 20.73
N ILE A 140 7.03 1.92 21.70
CA ILE A 140 7.85 0.77 22.08
C ILE A 140 7.42 0.31 23.47
N ASP A 141 7.19 -0.98 23.64
CA ASP A 141 6.95 -1.61 24.93
C ASP A 141 8.18 -2.44 25.34
N THR A 142 8.91 -1.93 26.34
CA THR A 142 10.09 -2.60 26.93
C THR A 142 9.74 -3.38 28.20
N THR A 143 8.46 -3.58 28.51
CA THR A 143 8.00 -4.36 29.67
C THR A 143 7.80 -5.83 29.34
N THR A 144 7.82 -6.16 28.04
CA THR A 144 7.70 -7.51 27.48
C THR A 144 9.09 -8.09 27.17
N THR A 145 9.17 -9.41 26.97
CA THR A 145 10.42 -10.07 26.55
C THR A 145 10.10 -11.04 25.40
N PRO A 146 10.60 -10.80 24.18
CA PRO A 146 11.40 -9.64 23.73
C PRO A 146 10.61 -8.31 23.78
N ASP A 147 11.33 -7.18 23.70
CA ASP A 147 10.71 -5.85 23.54
C ASP A 147 9.85 -5.82 22.27
N LEU A 148 8.75 -5.07 22.31
CA LEU A 148 7.81 -4.95 21.19
C LEU A 148 7.79 -3.53 20.61
N ILE A 149 7.78 -3.43 19.29
CA ILE A 149 7.55 -2.17 18.56
C ILE A 149 6.14 -2.20 17.98
N TYR A 150 5.27 -1.32 18.45
CA TYR A 150 3.93 -1.13 17.92
C TYR A 150 3.90 -0.06 16.84
N PHE A 151 3.15 -0.34 15.78
CA PHE A 151 2.96 0.57 14.65
C PHE A 151 1.57 0.35 14.05
N ASP A 152 1.02 1.42 13.47
CA ASP A 152 -0.26 1.35 12.80
C ASP A 152 -0.06 1.18 11.31
N VAL A 153 -0.90 0.34 10.71
CA VAL A 153 -0.96 0.05 9.28
C VAL A 153 -2.32 0.50 8.78
N GLN A 154 -2.35 1.57 8.01
CA GLN A 154 -3.57 2.08 7.38
C GLN A 154 -3.60 1.68 5.91
N VAL A 155 -4.65 1.00 5.49
CA VAL A 155 -4.85 0.52 4.13
C VAL A 155 -5.97 1.33 3.47
N PHE A 156 -5.71 1.87 2.28
CA PHE A 156 -6.67 2.61 1.46
C PHE A 156 -7.14 1.77 0.27
N GLY A 157 -8.39 1.94 -0.14
CA GLY A 157 -8.95 1.18 -1.24
C GLY A 157 -8.90 -0.32 -0.95
N TYR A 158 -8.47 -1.12 -1.92
CA TYR A 158 -8.31 -2.57 -1.76
C TYR A 158 -6.98 -2.96 -1.07
N GLY A 159 -6.01 -2.04 -0.98
CA GLY A 159 -4.68 -2.35 -0.48
C GLY A 159 -3.86 -3.26 -1.41
N PRO A 160 -2.67 -3.69 -0.97
CA PRO A 160 -1.83 -4.63 -1.70
C PRO A 160 -2.39 -6.04 -1.69
N SER A 161 -2.27 -6.71 -2.84
CA SER A 161 -2.66 -8.09 -3.08
C SER A 161 -1.64 -9.04 -2.46
N VAL A 162 -1.55 -9.00 -1.12
CA VAL A 162 -0.64 -9.83 -0.31
C VAL A 162 -1.39 -10.91 0.45
N GLY A 163 -0.89 -12.14 0.33
CA GLY A 163 -1.35 -13.33 1.03
C GLY A 163 -0.39 -13.70 2.15
N TYR A 164 -0.93 -13.91 3.34
CA TYR A 164 -0.13 -14.17 4.53
C TYR A 164 0.95 -13.11 4.84
N PRO A 165 0.57 -11.82 4.90
CA PRO A 165 1.52 -10.73 4.99
C PRO A 165 2.21 -10.68 6.35
N GLY A 166 3.48 -10.29 6.34
CA GLY A 166 4.25 -10.01 7.55
C GLY A 166 5.18 -8.81 7.38
N PHE A 167 5.50 -8.14 8.48
CA PHE A 167 6.43 -7.02 8.48
C PHE A 167 7.79 -7.37 9.08
N VAL A 168 8.85 -6.85 8.46
CA VAL A 168 10.24 -6.99 8.91
C VAL A 168 10.90 -5.62 8.94
N LEU A 169 11.54 -5.24 10.04
CA LEU A 169 12.26 -3.98 10.18
C LEU A 169 13.76 -4.21 9.96
N LEU A 170 14.33 -3.50 9.00
CA LEU A 170 15.76 -3.52 8.71
C LEU A 170 16.42 -2.18 9.04
N ASN A 171 17.67 -2.22 9.47
CA ASN A 171 18.50 -1.02 9.60
C ASN A 171 19.04 -0.55 8.23
N SER A 172 19.80 0.55 8.22
CA SER A 172 20.40 1.11 7.02
C SER A 172 21.47 0.23 6.34
N VAL A 173 21.96 -0.80 7.04
CA VAL A 173 22.95 -1.77 6.54
C VAL A 173 22.25 -3.04 6.01
N GLY A 174 20.95 -3.20 6.26
CA GLY A 174 20.14 -4.34 5.86
C GLY A 174 19.98 -5.43 6.94
N ASP A 175 20.48 -5.21 8.16
CA ASP A 175 20.31 -6.18 9.25
C ASP A 175 18.88 -6.14 9.79
N THR A 176 18.33 -7.32 10.11
CA THR A 176 17.00 -7.44 10.74
C THR A 176 17.02 -7.04 12.20
N ILE A 177 16.31 -5.95 12.52
CA ILE A 177 16.17 -5.42 13.88
C ILE A 177 14.98 -6.03 14.61
N ALA A 178 13.85 -6.16 13.91
CA ALA A 178 12.61 -6.69 14.46
C ALA A 178 11.76 -7.34 13.35
N TYR A 179 10.88 -8.26 13.68
CA TYR A 179 9.93 -8.85 12.73
C TYR A 179 8.62 -9.27 13.40
N GLU A 180 7.56 -9.46 12.62
CA GLU A 180 6.31 -10.02 13.14
C GLU A 180 6.41 -11.52 13.38
N ASN A 181 6.01 -11.94 14.58
CA ASN A 181 5.93 -13.34 14.96
C ASN A 181 4.50 -13.86 14.79
N PHE A 182 4.38 -15.08 14.26
CA PHE A 182 3.10 -15.74 14.01
C PHE A 182 2.24 -15.86 15.27
N ASN A 183 2.87 -16.01 16.45
CA ASN A 183 2.15 -16.20 17.71
C ASN A 183 1.56 -14.91 18.27
N THR A 184 2.09 -13.74 17.87
CA THR A 184 1.66 -12.42 18.36
C THR A 184 0.88 -11.62 17.31
N ALA A 185 1.00 -11.99 16.03
CA ALA A 185 0.26 -11.37 14.95
C ALA A 185 -1.25 -11.64 15.06
N LEU A 186 -2.06 -10.58 15.03
CA LEU A 186 -3.52 -10.66 15.15
C LEU A 186 -4.18 -11.26 13.91
N ASN A 187 -3.76 -10.79 12.72
CA ASN A 187 -4.29 -11.20 11.44
C ASN A 187 -3.14 -11.58 10.51
N VAL A 188 -2.99 -12.87 10.23
CA VAL A 188 -1.92 -13.38 9.39
C VAL A 188 -2.38 -13.72 7.97
N PHE A 189 -3.61 -13.38 7.56
CA PHE A 189 -4.16 -13.85 6.28
C PHE A 189 -4.08 -12.79 5.18
N THR A 190 -4.37 -11.54 5.51
CA THR A 190 -4.41 -10.44 4.55
C THR A 190 -4.39 -9.09 5.27
N LEU A 191 -4.09 -8.00 4.55
CA LEU A 191 -4.30 -6.64 5.03
C LEU A 191 -5.73 -6.21 4.64
N MET A 192 -6.55 -5.82 5.62
CA MET A 192 -7.95 -5.49 5.34
C MET A 192 -8.09 -4.13 4.64
N ALA A 193 -8.76 -4.15 3.49
CA ALA A 193 -9.13 -2.97 2.69
C ALA A 193 -9.86 -1.90 3.52
N ASN A 194 -9.47 -0.62 3.37
CA ASN A 194 -10.06 0.54 4.06
C ASN A 194 -10.08 0.45 5.59
N THR A 195 -9.06 -0.15 6.19
CA THR A 195 -8.94 -0.27 7.66
C THR A 195 -7.61 0.26 8.16
N THR A 196 -7.58 0.58 9.45
CA THR A 196 -6.33 0.80 10.20
C THR A 196 -6.22 -0.28 11.25
N GLU A 197 -5.11 -1.00 11.27
CA GLU A 197 -4.80 -2.02 12.28
C GLU A 197 -3.46 -1.72 12.95
N THR A 198 -3.41 -1.92 14.27
CA THR A 198 -2.15 -1.85 15.03
C THR A 198 -1.48 -3.21 15.02
N ARG A 199 -0.20 -3.23 14.63
CA ARG A 199 0.66 -4.42 14.58
C ARG A 199 1.86 -4.26 15.50
N SER A 200 2.55 -5.38 15.76
CA SER A 200 3.68 -5.44 16.68
C SER A 200 4.84 -6.24 16.10
N LEU A 201 6.05 -5.68 16.15
CA LEU A 201 7.29 -6.37 15.81
C LEU A 201 8.01 -6.81 17.08
N GLU A 202 8.53 -8.03 17.09
CA GLU A 202 9.42 -8.53 18.13
C GLU A 202 10.85 -8.09 17.84
N VAL A 203 11.47 -7.38 18.78
CA VAL A 203 12.85 -6.92 18.66
C VAL A 203 13.79 -8.10 18.86
N VAL A 204 14.64 -8.35 17.87
CA VAL A 204 15.63 -9.44 17.90
C VAL A 204 17.07 -8.94 17.96
N GLN A 205 17.31 -7.67 17.66
CA GLN A 205 18.60 -7.02 17.81
C GLN A 205 18.45 -5.67 18.50
N ASN A 206 19.42 -5.36 19.36
CA ASN A 206 19.49 -4.06 20.01
C ASN A 206 19.75 -2.96 18.98
N PHE A 207 19.04 -1.85 19.10
CA PHE A 207 19.23 -0.66 18.28
C PHE A 207 19.20 0.60 19.15
N SER A 208 19.73 1.70 18.64
CA SER A 208 19.74 2.99 19.32
C SER A 208 18.68 3.93 18.74
N LEU A 209 18.13 4.79 19.60
CA LEU A 209 17.21 5.86 19.21
C LEU A 209 17.96 7.20 19.06
N PRO A 210 17.51 8.11 18.15
CA PRO A 210 16.47 7.87 17.15
C PRO A 210 16.94 6.85 16.11
N PHE A 211 16.02 6.00 15.67
CA PHE A 211 16.26 4.96 14.69
C PHE A 211 15.72 5.39 13.33
N SER A 212 16.47 5.12 12.28
CA SER A 212 16.03 5.29 10.89
C SER A 212 16.38 4.02 10.12
N GLY A 213 15.38 3.44 9.48
CA GLY A 213 15.51 2.20 8.73
C GLY A 213 14.36 2.04 7.74
N VAL A 214 14.13 0.80 7.33
CA VAL A 214 13.09 0.47 6.36
C VAL A 214 12.23 -0.68 6.91
N LEU A 215 10.91 -0.51 6.77
CA LEU A 215 9.93 -1.52 7.10
C LEU A 215 9.50 -2.22 5.81
N HIS A 216 9.75 -3.52 5.78
CA HIS A 216 9.57 -4.42 4.67
C HIS A 216 8.24 -5.16 4.87
N LEU A 217 7.26 -4.96 3.98
CA LEU A 217 6.06 -5.78 3.90
C LEU A 217 6.34 -6.99 3.00
N MET A 218 6.35 -8.16 3.62
CA MET A 218 6.60 -9.44 2.99
C MET A 218 5.28 -10.10 2.61
N ASP A 219 5.14 -10.46 1.34
CA ASP A 219 4.13 -11.42 0.91
C ASP A 219 4.56 -12.83 1.32
N SER A 220 3.59 -13.70 1.61
CA SER A 220 3.81 -15.11 1.94
C SER A 220 4.76 -15.34 3.14
N TRP A 221 4.89 -14.35 4.04
CA TRP A 221 5.75 -14.41 5.23
C TRP A 221 5.39 -15.58 6.13
N PHE A 222 4.12 -15.65 6.54
CA PHE A 222 3.63 -16.72 7.41
C PHE A 222 3.34 -18.03 6.66
N ALA A 223 3.41 -18.02 5.33
CA ALA A 223 3.32 -19.22 4.49
C ALA A 223 4.70 -19.91 4.28
N GLY A 224 5.80 -19.27 4.70
CA GLY A 224 7.15 -19.83 4.63
C GLY A 224 7.89 -19.63 3.31
N ASN A 225 7.37 -18.79 2.42
CA ASN A 225 8.04 -18.41 1.17
C ASN A 225 8.03 -16.88 0.99
N PRO A 226 8.74 -16.14 1.88
CA PRO A 226 8.63 -14.69 1.92
C PRO A 226 9.24 -14.02 0.70
N VAL A 227 8.49 -13.09 0.11
CA VAL A 227 8.98 -12.19 -0.95
C VAL A 227 8.68 -10.75 -0.56
N THR A 228 9.63 -9.84 -0.79
CA THR A 228 9.38 -8.43 -0.51
C THR A 228 8.34 -7.87 -1.48
N ALA A 229 7.20 -7.45 -0.93
CA ALA A 229 6.12 -6.81 -1.69
C ALA A 229 6.30 -5.28 -1.69
N CYS A 230 6.47 -4.68 -0.51
CA CYS A 230 6.61 -3.24 -0.35
C CYS A 230 7.70 -2.86 0.66
N ILE A 231 8.26 -1.66 0.51
CA ILE A 231 9.28 -1.11 1.40
C ILE A 231 8.86 0.30 1.79
N TYR A 232 8.81 0.56 3.09
CA TYR A 232 8.43 1.84 3.65
C TYR A 232 9.59 2.44 4.45
N PRO A 233 9.90 3.75 4.30
CA PRO A 233 10.79 4.41 5.24
C PRO A 233 10.16 4.38 6.63
N PHE A 234 10.92 3.93 7.63
CA PHE A 234 10.40 3.79 8.99
C PHE A 234 11.37 4.44 9.98
N ASN A 235 10.87 5.48 10.65
CA ASN A 235 11.66 6.25 11.60
C ASN A 235 11.03 6.10 12.98
N ILE A 236 11.85 5.76 13.97
CA ILE A 236 11.46 5.72 15.36
C ILE A 236 12.19 6.84 16.07
N SER A 237 11.44 7.87 16.41
CA SER A 237 11.91 9.01 17.18
C SER A 237 11.02 9.11 18.40
N ILE A 238 11.55 8.78 19.57
CA ILE A 238 10.94 9.18 20.84
C ILE A 238 11.36 10.64 21.07
N GLY A 239 10.87 11.53 20.23
CA GLY A 239 10.79 12.94 20.58
C GLY A 239 9.72 13.01 21.66
N THR A 240 9.99 13.71 22.77
CA THR A 240 8.98 14.04 23.76
C THR A 240 7.90 14.90 23.10
N THR A 241 6.92 14.28 22.45
CA THR A 241 5.64 14.90 22.11
C THR A 241 4.60 14.56 23.15
N ASP A 242 5.03 14.44 24.41
CA ASP A 242 4.17 14.89 25.49
C ASP A 242 4.21 16.42 25.47
N ILE A 243 3.07 17.05 25.21
CA ILE A 243 2.75 18.26 25.96
C ILE A 243 2.56 17.77 27.39
N ASN A 244 3.66 17.56 28.11
CA ASN A 244 3.62 17.71 29.54
C ASN A 244 3.31 19.19 29.72
N GLU A 245 2.04 19.54 29.93
CA GLU A 245 1.76 20.67 30.80
C GLU A 245 2.48 20.33 32.10
N ILE A 246 3.71 20.83 32.24
CA ILE A 246 4.24 21.13 33.55
C ILE A 246 3.13 21.96 34.16
N ILE A 247 2.42 21.40 35.14
CA ILE A 247 1.47 22.13 35.95
C ILE A 247 2.32 23.16 36.71
N ASN A 248 2.69 24.22 36.02
CA ASN A 248 3.01 25.49 36.63
C ASN A 248 1.65 26.01 37.06
N ILE A 249 1.54 26.32 38.35
CA ILE A 249 0.38 27.00 38.91
C ILE A 249 0.25 28.31 38.13
N ARG A 250 -0.60 28.34 37.10
CA ARG A 250 -0.79 29.52 36.26
C ARG A 250 -1.51 30.58 37.06
N THR A 251 -0.95 31.77 37.10
CA THR A 251 -1.55 32.90 37.81
C THR A 251 -2.39 33.69 36.81
N LEU A 252 -3.70 33.80 37.06
CA LEU A 252 -4.57 34.62 36.22
C LEU A 252 -4.13 36.08 36.33
N LEU A 253 -3.63 36.65 35.24
CA LEU A 253 -3.19 38.04 35.19
C LEU A 253 -4.34 38.97 34.85
N LYS A 254 -5.17 38.60 33.88
CA LYS A 254 -6.16 39.52 33.30
C LYS A 254 -7.32 38.80 32.63
N VAL A 255 -8.50 39.41 32.73
CA VAL A 255 -9.71 38.98 32.02
C VAL A 255 -10.16 40.12 31.12
N THR A 256 -10.29 39.87 29.82
CA THR A 256 -10.70 40.88 28.84
C THR A 256 -11.93 40.45 28.05
N ASP A 257 -12.76 41.41 27.66
CA ASP A 257 -13.83 41.17 26.70
C ASP A 257 -13.31 41.07 25.26
N VAL A 258 -14.22 40.81 24.31
CA VAL A 258 -13.92 40.72 22.87
C VAL A 258 -13.32 42.01 22.29
N LEU A 259 -13.53 43.14 22.97
CA LEU A 259 -13.01 44.46 22.57
C LEU A 259 -11.70 44.80 23.31
N GLY A 260 -11.12 43.86 24.07
CA GLY A 260 -9.85 44.03 24.78
C GLY A 260 -9.94 44.85 26.07
N ARG A 261 -11.15 45.10 26.59
CA ARG A 261 -11.37 45.86 27.83
C ARG A 261 -11.33 44.93 29.04
N GLU A 262 -10.67 45.37 30.12
CA GLU A 262 -10.66 44.63 31.39
C GLU A 262 -12.05 44.56 32.02
N THR A 263 -12.45 43.36 32.42
CA THR A 263 -13.77 43.10 33.00
C THR A 263 -13.73 41.97 34.02
N ILE A 264 -14.64 42.01 35.00
CA ILE A 264 -14.81 40.95 36.01
C ILE A 264 -15.69 39.79 35.48
N GLY A 265 -16.30 39.99 34.30
CA GLY A 265 -17.12 39.00 33.61
C GLY A 265 -18.54 38.87 34.14
N LYS A 266 -19.52 38.76 33.24
CA LYS A 266 -20.90 38.35 33.56
C LYS A 266 -21.18 36.99 32.92
N LYS A 267 -22.13 36.22 33.49
CA LYS A 267 -22.56 34.96 32.88
C LYS A 267 -23.08 35.22 31.46
N HIS A 268 -22.67 34.36 30.52
CA HIS A 268 -23.03 34.36 29.08
C HIS A 268 -22.34 35.42 28.20
N GLU A 269 -21.19 35.95 28.62
CA GLU A 269 -20.32 36.78 27.78
C GLU A 269 -19.06 35.99 27.35
N LEU A 270 -18.58 36.23 26.14
CA LEU A 270 -17.31 35.65 25.67
C LEU A 270 -16.14 36.48 26.22
N LEU A 271 -15.26 35.82 26.98
CA LEU A 271 -14.17 36.43 27.71
C LEU A 271 -12.85 35.72 27.38
N PHE A 272 -11.77 36.50 27.33
CA PHE A 272 -10.41 36.01 27.20
C PHE A 272 -9.72 36.08 28.57
N TYR A 273 -9.13 34.97 28.98
CA TYR A 273 -8.37 34.85 30.23
C TYR A 273 -6.88 34.79 29.87
N ILE A 274 -6.10 35.73 30.38
CA ILE A 274 -4.67 35.85 30.13
C ILE A 274 -3.95 35.40 31.39
N TYR A 275 -3.08 34.41 31.22
CA TYR A 275 -2.24 33.86 32.27
C TYR A 275 -0.80 34.36 32.12
N ASP A 276 0.03 34.10 33.14
CA ASP A 276 1.41 34.56 33.21
C ASP A 276 2.40 33.78 32.34
N ASP A 277 1.97 32.70 31.70
CA ASP A 277 2.80 31.83 30.87
C ASP A 277 2.71 32.10 29.35
N GLY A 278 1.95 33.13 28.95
CA GLY A 278 1.83 33.58 27.55
C GLY A 278 0.58 33.07 26.85
#